data_AF-A0A4U7D5H0-F1
#
_entry.id   AF-A0A4U7D5H0-F1
#
_cell.length_a   1.000
_cell.length_b   1.000
_cell.length_c   1.000
_cell.angle_alpha   90.00
_cell.angle_beta   90.00
_cell.angle_gamma   90.00
#
_symmetry.space_group_name_H-M   'P 1'
#
loop_
_entity.id
_entity.type
_entity.pdbx_description
1 polymer ?
#
loop_
_entity_poly.entity_id
_entity_poly.type
_entity_poly.pdbx_seq_one_letter_code
_entity_poly.pdbx_strand_id
1 'polypeptide(L)'
;APIADRPLPERVRAAVPSGPRALRYVVAIGVALLWLVPLVGLFMASVRPLDQIIQGWWNFETFTVTFENYARAWTFQSGPMRQA
;
A
#
# COMPACT_ATOMS: atom_id res chain seq x y z
N ALA A 1 -1.19 -31.67 29.51
CA ALA A 1 -1.79 -30.55 30.25
C ALA A 1 -2.55 -29.66 29.27
N PRO A 2 -3.78 -29.20 29.59
CA PRO A 2 -4.54 -28.30 28.73
C PRO A 2 -3.78 -26.98 28.55
N ILE A 3 -3.74 -26.45 27.32
CA ILE A 3 -3.02 -25.20 26.98
C ILE A 3 -3.65 -23.98 27.68
N ALA A 4 -4.85 -24.14 28.25
CA ALA A 4 -5.66 -23.12 28.90
C ALA A 4 -5.04 -22.56 30.20
N ASP A 5 -4.28 -23.36 30.94
CA ASP A 5 -3.78 -22.97 32.26
C ASP A 5 -2.45 -22.21 32.23
N ARG A 6 -1.88 -21.97 31.04
CA ARG A 6 -0.59 -21.28 30.92
C ARG A 6 -0.74 -19.76 31.00
N PRO A 7 0.13 -19.06 31.77
CA PRO A 7 0.15 -17.61 31.78
C PRO A 7 0.44 -17.07 30.37
N LEU A 8 -0.28 -15.99 29.98
CA LEU A 8 -0.13 -15.28 28.70
C LEU A 8 1.31 -15.14 28.17
N PRO A 9 2.31 -14.74 28.99
CA PRO A 9 3.70 -14.62 28.51
C PRO A 9 4.32 -15.93 28.02
N GLU A 10 3.97 -17.08 28.60
CA GLU A 10 4.48 -18.38 28.16
C GLU A 10 3.86 -18.84 26.86
N ARG A 11 2.58 -18.49 26.63
CA ARG A 11 1.88 -18.78 25.38
C ARG A 11 2.48 -17.99 24.23
N VAL A 12 2.80 -16.72 24.47
CA VAL A 12 3.47 -15.86 23.47
C VAL A 12 4.85 -16.40 23.16
N ARG A 13 5.68 -16.71 24.17
CA ARG A 13 7.03 -17.27 23.94
C ARG A 13 7.03 -18.61 23.21
N ALA A 14 6.04 -19.48 23.48
CA ALA A 14 5.89 -20.75 22.78
C ALA A 14 5.38 -20.60 21.34
N ALA A 15 4.68 -19.50 21.03
CA ALA A 15 4.14 -19.21 19.70
C ALA A 15 5.12 -18.45 18.80
N VAL A 16 6.17 -17.82 19.35
CA VAL A 16 7.18 -17.12 18.56
C VAL A 16 8.00 -18.15 17.76
N PRO A 17 7.93 -18.14 16.41
CA PRO A 17 8.70 -19.07 15.60
C PRO A 17 10.20 -18.78 15.76
N SER A 18 11.01 -19.85 15.81
CA SER A 18 12.48 -19.79 15.86
C SER A 18 13.06 -18.72 14.94
N GLY A 19 14.05 -17.96 15.44
CA GLY A 19 14.68 -16.80 14.78
C GLY A 19 14.82 -16.85 13.25
N PRO A 20 15.41 -17.90 12.64
CA PRO A 20 15.60 -17.94 11.18
C PRO A 20 14.30 -17.99 10.37
N ARG A 21 13.20 -18.53 10.93
CA ARG A 21 11.89 -18.53 10.26
C ARG A 21 11.24 -17.15 10.36
N ALA A 22 11.30 -16.52 11.53
CA ALA A 22 10.79 -15.17 11.74
C ALA A 22 11.45 -14.16 10.78
N LEU A 23 12.77 -14.26 10.60
CA LEU A 23 13.51 -13.42 9.65
C LEU A 23 13.00 -13.56 8.21
N ARG A 24 12.76 -14.79 7.75
CA ARG A 24 12.21 -15.03 6.39
C ARG A 24 10.85 -14.38 6.21
N TYR A 25 9.97 -14.48 7.20
CA TYR A 25 8.66 -13.84 7.14
C TYR A 25 8.78 -12.31 7.12
N VAL A 26 9.64 -11.73 7.95
CA VAL A 26 9.86 -10.27 7.96
C VAL A 26 10.38 -9.79 6.61
N VAL A 27 11.34 -10.49 6.01
CA VAL A 27 11.86 -10.17 4.67
C VAL A 27 10.76 -10.33 3.62
N ALA A 28 10.00 -11.42 3.63
CA ALA A 28 8.93 -11.65 2.67
C ALA A 28 7.82 -10.59 2.77
N ILE A 29 7.44 -10.19 3.99
CA ILE A 29 6.48 -9.10 4.23
C ILE A 29 7.05 -7.78 3.73
N GLY A 30 8.33 -7.48 4.01
CA GLY A 30 8.99 -6.27 3.52
C GLY A 30 9.00 -6.18 1.99
N VAL A 31 9.32 -7.29 1.32
CA VAL A 31 9.28 -7.37 -0.16
C VAL A 31 7.84 -7.21 -0.67
N ALA A 32 6.86 -7.84 -0.03
CA ALA A 32 5.46 -7.71 -0.40
C ALA A 32 4.95 -6.27 -0.26
N LEU A 33 5.33 -5.56 0.81
CA LEU A 33 5.01 -4.14 1.00
C LEU A 33 5.71 -3.26 -0.03
N LEU A 34 6.98 -3.52 -0.32
CA LEU A 34 7.72 -2.81 -1.36
C LEU A 34 7.05 -2.98 -2.73
N TRP A 35 6.48 -4.15 -3.00
CA TRP A 35 5.76 -4.43 -4.23
C TRP A 35 4.46 -3.64 -4.37
N LEU A 36 3.88 -3.16 -3.27
CA LEU A 36 2.68 -2.30 -3.29
C LEU A 36 3.00 -0.82 -3.61
N VAL A 37 4.26 -0.40 -3.51
CA VAL A 37 4.69 0.98 -3.80
C VAL A 37 4.17 1.52 -5.15
N PRO A 38 4.32 0.82 -6.30
CA PRO A 38 3.77 1.32 -7.56
C PRO A 38 2.24 1.47 -7.56
N LEU A 39 1.53 0.57 -6.88
CA LEU A 39 0.06 0.65 -6.76
C LEU A 39 -0.35 1.85 -5.90
N VAL A 40 0.35 2.09 -4.80
CA VAL A 40 0.13 3.25 -3.93
C VAL A 40 0.44 4.54 -4.69
N GLY A 41 1.51 4.58 -5.47
CA GLY A 41 1.84 5.73 -6.32
C GLY A 41 0.74 6.03 -7.34
N LEU A 42 0.21 5.00 -8.01
CA LEU A 42 -0.91 5.14 -8.96
C LEU A 42 -2.19 5.62 -8.25
N PHE A 43 -2.50 5.06 -7.08
CA PHE A 43 -3.65 5.48 -6.29
C PHE A 43 -3.54 6.96 -5.90
N MET A 44 -2.39 7.39 -5.39
CA MET A 44 -2.13 8.79 -5.05
C MET A 44 -2.25 9.70 -6.27
N ALA A 45 -1.79 9.26 -7.44
CA ALA A 45 -1.95 9.98 -8.71
C ALA A 45 -3.42 10.12 -9.14
N SER A 46 -4.25 9.12 -8.85
CA SER A 46 -5.67 9.15 -9.22
C SER A 46 -6.47 10.16 -8.38
N VAL A 47 -6.10 10.35 -7.12
CA VAL A 47 -6.83 11.21 -6.16
C VAL A 47 -6.23 12.61 -6.00
N ARG A 48 -5.03 12.88 -6.53
CA ARG A 48 -4.38 14.20 -6.45
C ARG A 48 -4.20 14.83 -7.83
N PRO A 49 -4.24 16.17 -7.95
CA PRO A 49 -3.95 16.83 -9.22
C PRO A 49 -2.45 16.73 -9.58
N LEU A 50 -2.15 16.76 -10.89
CA LEU A 50 -0.83 16.47 -11.46
C LEU A 50 0.26 17.45 -10.98
N ASP A 51 -0.09 18.71 -10.77
CA ASP A 51 0.81 19.75 -10.27
C ASP A 51 1.40 19.40 -8.89
N GLN A 52 0.63 18.74 -8.04
CA GLN A 52 1.05 18.35 -6.68
C GLN A 52 1.87 17.06 -6.66
N ILE A 53 1.71 16.15 -7.64
CA ILE A 53 2.42 14.86 -7.63
C ILE A 53 3.84 14.92 -8.20
N ILE A 54 4.17 15.96 -8.95
CA ILE A 54 5.52 16.14 -9.55
C ILE A 54 6.62 16.17 -8.48
N GLN A 55 6.30 16.65 -7.27
CA GLN A 55 7.24 16.69 -6.13
C GLN A 55 7.40 15.35 -5.40
N GLY A 56 6.70 14.32 -5.87
CA GLY A 56 6.69 12.97 -5.30
C GLY A 56 5.34 12.63 -4.66
N TRP A 57 4.85 11.43 -4.93
CA TRP A 57 3.60 10.93 -4.33
C TRP A 57 3.70 10.70 -2.81
N TRP A 58 4.91 10.59 -2.28
CA TRP A 58 5.21 10.48 -0.85
C TRP A 58 5.33 11.85 -0.15
N ASN A 59 5.24 12.97 -0.88
CA ASN A 59 5.26 14.29 -0.28
C ASN A 59 3.87 14.64 0.29
N PHE A 60 3.80 14.97 1.57
CA PHE A 60 2.56 15.29 2.30
C PHE A 60 2.43 16.77 2.69
N GLU A 61 3.36 17.65 2.28
CA GLU A 61 3.33 19.06 2.65
C GLU A 61 2.10 19.79 2.10
N THR A 62 1.67 19.43 0.88
CA THR A 62 0.43 19.92 0.28
C THR A 62 -0.45 18.74 -0.11
N PHE A 63 -1.50 18.46 0.68
CA PHE A 63 -2.43 17.37 0.42
C PHE A 63 -3.81 17.90 0.02
N THR A 64 -4.09 17.91 -1.29
CA THR A 64 -5.45 18.17 -1.80
C THR A 64 -5.98 16.92 -2.48
N VAL A 65 -7.11 16.39 -1.98
CA VAL A 65 -7.83 15.27 -2.61
C VAL A 65 -8.85 15.85 -3.58
N THR A 66 -8.81 15.41 -4.84
CA THR A 66 -9.73 15.81 -5.89
C THR A 66 -10.19 14.61 -6.72
N PHE A 67 -11.44 14.66 -7.19
CA PHE A 67 -11.99 13.69 -8.14
C PHE A 67 -11.98 14.23 -9.58
N GLU A 68 -11.36 15.39 -9.81
CA GLU A 68 -11.32 16.02 -11.13
C GLU A 68 -10.64 15.13 -12.18
N ASN A 69 -9.62 14.34 -11.79
CA ASN A 69 -9.00 13.36 -12.69
C ASN A 69 -10.00 12.32 -13.20
N TYR A 70 -10.93 11.86 -12.36
CA TYR A 70 -11.98 10.91 -12.76
C TYR A 70 -13.01 11.58 -13.66
N ALA A 71 -13.43 12.80 -13.34
CA ALA A 71 -14.37 13.57 -14.18
C ALA A 71 -13.77 13.87 -15.57
N ARG A 72 -12.49 14.27 -15.63
CA ARG A 72 -11.74 14.46 -16.86
C ARG A 72 -11.61 13.17 -17.65
N ALA A 73 -11.33 12.04 -16.99
CA ALA A 73 -11.24 10.73 -17.65
C ALA A 73 -12.58 10.32 -18.29
N TRP A 74 -13.71 10.64 -17.65
CA TRP A 74 -15.04 10.35 -18.16
C TRP A 74 -15.44 11.20 -19.37
N THR A 75 -15.00 12.47 -19.40
CA THR A 75 -15.26 13.40 -20.51
C THR A 75 -14.15 13.42 -21.56
N PHE A 76 -13.07 12.66 -21.35
CA PHE A 76 -11.91 12.62 -22.25
C PHE A 76 -12.28 12.01 -23.61
N GLN A 77 -12.60 12.87 -24.57
CA GLN A 77 -13.16 12.48 -25.86
C GLN A 77 -12.09 12.13 -26.91
N SER A 78 -10.81 12.35 -26.63
CA SER A 78 -9.68 12.20 -27.57
C SER A 78 -8.84 10.93 -27.39
N GLY A 79 -9.35 9.91 -26.71
CA GLY A 79 -8.66 8.62 -26.60
C GLY A 79 -8.65 7.85 -27.94
N PRO A 80 -7.54 7.20 -28.33
CA PRO A 80 -7.41 6.47 -29.61
C PRO A 80 -8.44 5.35 -29.79
N MET A 81 -9.05 4.87 -28.70
CA MET A 81 -10.11 3.86 -28.73
C MET A 81 -11.42 4.33 -29.39
N ARG A 82 -11.64 5.65 -29.55
CA ARG A 82 -12.82 6.18 -30.26
C ARG A 82 -12.60 6.27 -31.78
N GLN A 83 -11.35 6.14 -32.23
CA GLN A 83 -10.97 6.24 -33.64
C GLN A 83 -10.86 4.85 -34.32
N ALA A 84 -11.17 3.77 -33.61
CA ALA A 84 -11.18 2.39 -34.10
C ALA A 84 -12.60 1.92 -34.47
#